data_AF-A0A694JXA6-F1
#
_entry.id   AF-A0A694JXA6-F1
#
_cell.length_a   1.000
_cell.length_b   1.000
_cell.length_c   1.000
_cell.angle_alpha   90.00
_cell.angle_beta   90.00
_cell.angle_gamma   90.00
#
_symmetry.space_group_name_H-M   'P 1'
#
loop_
_entity.id
_entity.type
_entity.pdbx_description
1 polymer ?
#
loop_
_entity_poly.entity_id
_entity_poly.type
_entity_poly.pdbx_seq_one_letter_code
_entity_poly.pdbx_strand_id
1 'polypeptide(L)'
;MADAHENEQRKGFWEFLQALKKGKISTPQLILIGDIFDLLIGEISATHEFAKPYIELLEELALKIEIIYLEGNHDFNLSCFFKRVKIFNLQEQPIKLNLHTSKGNNLVLNSAFIKLAHGDIFLPPLLQFTLKTL
;
A
#
# COMPACT_ATOMS: atom_id res chain seq x y z
N MET A 1 2.41 -4.09 -4.07
CA MET A 1 1.23 -4.98 -4.03
C MET A 1 0.01 -4.10 -3.99
N ALA A 2 -1.05 -4.46 -4.68
CA ALA A 2 -2.28 -3.69 -4.80
C ALA A 2 -3.45 -4.67 -4.87
N ASP A 3 -4.64 -4.26 -4.43
CA ASP A 3 -5.88 -4.99 -4.68
C ASP A 3 -5.82 -6.47 -4.22
N ALA A 4 -5.25 -6.67 -3.04
CA ALA A 4 -5.01 -8.01 -2.49
C ALA A 4 -6.28 -8.59 -1.87
N HIS A 5 -7.14 -7.73 -1.31
CA HIS A 5 -8.41 -8.11 -0.71
C HIS A 5 -8.27 -9.27 0.29
N GLU A 6 -7.33 -9.12 1.22
CA GLU A 6 -6.98 -10.10 2.24
C GLU A 6 -8.14 -10.28 3.23
N ASN A 7 -8.47 -11.54 3.52
CA ASN A 7 -9.54 -11.93 4.46
C ASN A 7 -9.31 -13.34 5.04
N GLU A 8 -10.25 -13.87 5.80
CA GLU A 8 -10.10 -15.18 6.45
C GLU A 8 -9.89 -16.35 5.47
N GLN A 9 -10.43 -16.23 4.25
CA GLN A 9 -10.38 -17.25 3.20
C GLN A 9 -9.22 -17.01 2.22
N ARG A 10 -8.78 -15.75 2.07
CA ARG A 10 -7.72 -15.31 1.16
C ARG A 10 -6.52 -14.82 1.96
N LYS A 11 -5.48 -15.66 2.03
CA LYS A 11 -4.27 -15.42 2.85
C LYS A 11 -3.02 -15.08 2.03
N GLY A 12 -3.19 -14.58 0.81
CA GLY A 12 -2.10 -14.38 -0.14
C GLY A 12 -1.12 -13.31 0.30
N PHE A 13 -1.63 -12.21 0.87
CA PHE A 13 -0.80 -11.15 1.45
C PHE A 13 -0.05 -11.66 2.67
N TRP A 14 -0.67 -12.46 3.54
CA TRP A 14 0.01 -13.08 4.68
C TRP A 14 1.21 -13.93 4.26
N GLU A 15 1.02 -14.80 3.27
CA GLU A 15 2.08 -15.67 2.74
C GLU A 15 3.23 -14.85 2.15
N PHE A 16 2.91 -13.77 1.45
CA PHE A 16 3.89 -12.82 0.92
C PHE A 16 4.70 -12.15 2.04
N LEU A 17 4.05 -11.61 3.08
CA LEU A 17 4.75 -10.99 4.22
C LEU A 17 5.64 -11.99 4.96
N GLN A 18 5.19 -13.25 5.09
CA GLN A 18 5.99 -14.31 5.69
C GLN A 18 7.19 -14.69 4.83
N ALA A 19 7.07 -14.64 3.50
CA ALA A 19 8.19 -14.85 2.58
C ALA A 19 9.24 -13.72 2.69
N LEU A 20 8.79 -12.46 2.84
CA LEU A 20 9.67 -11.32 3.13
C LEU A 20 10.39 -11.51 4.48
N LYS A 21 9.66 -11.82 5.56
CA LYS A 21 10.23 -12.02 6.89
C LYS A 21 11.29 -13.13 6.93
N LYS A 22 11.05 -14.21 6.19
CA LYS A 22 11.99 -15.35 6.06
C LYS A 22 13.17 -15.07 5.12
N GLY A 23 13.22 -13.90 4.48
CA GLY A 23 14.27 -13.56 3.52
C GLY A 23 14.21 -14.35 2.21
N LYS A 24 13.10 -15.03 1.92
CA LYS A 24 12.87 -15.68 0.62
C LYS A 24 12.70 -14.65 -0.49
N ILE A 25 12.13 -13.50 -0.14
CA ILE A 25 12.04 -12.31 -0.97
C ILE A 25 12.86 -11.24 -0.27
N SER A 26 13.77 -10.59 -1.01
CA SER A 26 14.59 -9.49 -0.52
C SER A 26 14.36 -8.27 -1.39
N THR A 27 13.96 -7.17 -0.76
CA THR A 27 13.73 -5.88 -1.42
C THR A 27 14.07 -4.77 -0.43
N PRO A 28 14.66 -3.65 -0.87
CA PRO A 28 14.87 -2.49 0.01
C PRO A 28 13.56 -1.73 0.31
N GLN A 29 12.53 -1.91 -0.52
CA GLN A 29 11.29 -1.16 -0.43
C GLN A 29 10.07 -2.04 -0.75
N LEU A 30 8.99 -1.84 -0.01
CA LEU A 30 7.66 -2.39 -0.26
C LEU A 30 6.66 -1.24 -0.42
N ILE A 31 5.97 -1.19 -1.56
CA ILE A 31 4.87 -0.27 -1.79
C ILE A 31 3.56 -1.07 -1.79
N LEU A 32 2.64 -0.69 -0.91
CA LEU A 32 1.26 -1.17 -0.82
C LEU A 32 0.34 -0.09 -1.42
N ILE A 33 -0.52 -0.48 -2.34
CA ILE A 33 -1.31 0.43 -3.18
C ILE A 33 -2.79 0.09 -3.02
N GLY A 34 -3.34 0.44 -1.85
CA GLY A 34 -4.75 0.29 -1.45
C GLY A 34 -5.35 -1.11 -1.59
N ASP A 35 -6.53 -1.26 -1.03
CA ASP A 35 -7.37 -2.46 -1.07
C ASP A 35 -6.58 -3.73 -0.75
N ILE A 36 -5.71 -3.63 0.24
CA ILE A 36 -4.91 -4.76 0.73
C ILE A 36 -5.79 -5.66 1.59
N PHE A 37 -6.71 -5.09 2.36
CA PHE A 37 -7.70 -5.81 3.14
C PHE A 37 -9.08 -5.64 2.52
N ASP A 38 -9.96 -6.63 2.70
CA ASP A 38 -11.37 -6.49 2.32
C ASP A 38 -12.05 -5.31 3.03
N LEU A 39 -11.69 -5.09 4.29
CA LEU A 39 -12.13 -3.95 5.07
C LEU A 39 -11.17 -3.72 6.24
N LEU A 40 -10.58 -2.53 6.32
CA LEU A 40 -9.81 -2.09 7.49
C LEU A 40 -9.96 -0.58 7.65
N ILE A 41 -10.73 -0.14 8.64
CA ILE A 41 -11.01 1.28 8.83
C ILE A 41 -10.49 1.72 10.20
N GLY A 42 -9.64 2.75 10.22
CA GLY A 42 -9.00 3.27 11.43
C GLY A 42 -9.95 3.46 12.61
N GLU A 43 -11.12 4.04 12.38
CA GLU A 43 -12.11 4.37 13.41
C GLU A 43 -13.03 3.21 13.79
N ILE A 44 -13.06 2.11 13.01
CA ILE A 44 -14.02 1.02 13.21
C ILE A 44 -13.31 -0.21 13.80
N SER A 45 -13.32 -0.29 15.13
CA SER A 45 -12.64 -1.34 15.91
C SER A 45 -13.00 -2.78 15.51
N ALA A 46 -14.23 -3.00 15.04
CA ALA A 46 -14.69 -4.31 14.56
C ALA A 46 -13.87 -4.85 13.37
N THR A 47 -13.17 -3.98 12.64
CA THR A 47 -12.34 -4.36 11.48
C THR A 47 -10.89 -4.70 11.85
N HIS A 48 -10.48 -4.47 13.11
CA HIS A 48 -9.06 -4.48 13.49
C HIS A 48 -8.53 -5.85 13.85
N GLU A 49 -9.38 -6.72 14.41
CA GLU A 49 -8.94 -8.01 14.99
C GLU A 49 -8.22 -8.88 13.96
N PHE A 50 -8.80 -9.00 12.76
CA PHE A 50 -8.21 -9.76 11.66
C PHE A 50 -6.89 -9.15 11.16
N ALA A 51 -6.82 -7.82 11.05
CA ALA A 51 -5.67 -7.12 10.49
C ALA A 51 -4.49 -6.98 11.48
N LYS A 52 -4.74 -7.09 12.79
CA LYS A 52 -3.74 -6.92 13.84
C LYS A 52 -2.41 -7.67 13.60
N PRO A 53 -2.39 -8.99 13.32
CA PRO A 53 -1.12 -9.69 13.06
C PRO A 53 -0.37 -9.16 11.83
N TYR A 54 -1.09 -8.66 10.82
CA TYR A 54 -0.49 -8.05 9.63
C TYR A 54 0.14 -6.70 9.95
N ILE A 55 -0.57 -5.87 10.72
CA ILE A 55 -0.09 -4.56 11.17
C ILE A 55 1.21 -4.74 11.98
N GLU A 56 1.22 -5.66 12.94
CA GLU A 56 2.41 -5.96 13.75
C GLU A 56 3.59 -6.43 12.90
N LEU A 57 3.33 -7.30 11.91
CA LEU A 57 4.35 -7.80 11.01
C LEU A 57 4.89 -6.71 10.07
N LEU A 58 4.04 -5.83 9.57
CA LEU A 58 4.45 -4.68 8.76
C LEU A 58 5.34 -3.72 9.55
N GLU A 59 4.99 -3.42 10.81
CA GLU A 59 5.85 -2.61 11.70
C GLU A 59 7.21 -3.25 11.99
N GLU A 60 7.25 -4.58 12.15
CA GLU A 60 8.51 -5.32 12.30
C GLU A 60 9.37 -5.23 11.02
N LEU A 61 8.76 -5.44 9.85
CA LEU A 61 9.46 -5.37 8.57
C LEU A 61 9.94 -3.94 8.27
N ALA A 62 9.19 -2.92 8.67
CA ALA A 62 9.56 -1.51 8.52
C ALA A 62 10.83 -1.10 9.30
N LEU A 63 11.35 -1.94 10.20
CA LEU A 63 12.67 -1.76 10.80
C LEU A 63 13.82 -2.00 9.82
N LYS A 64 13.59 -2.79 8.77
CA LYS A 64 14.62 -3.28 7.85
C LYS A 64 14.47 -2.75 6.43
N ILE A 65 13.23 -2.55 6.00
CA ILE A 65 12.90 -2.10 4.64
C ILE A 65 11.99 -0.88 4.71
N GLU A 66 12.02 -0.04 3.69
CA GLU A 66 11.07 1.06 3.59
C GLU A 66 9.70 0.52 3.18
N ILE A 67 8.66 0.84 3.94
CA ILE A 67 7.29 0.47 3.59
C ILE A 67 6.47 1.74 3.38
N ILE A 68 5.89 1.85 2.20
CA ILE A 68 5.00 2.93 1.78
C ILE A 68 3.62 2.32 1.55
N TYR A 69 2.58 2.88 2.17
CA TYR A 69 1.21 2.42 2.05
C TYR A 69 0.35 3.58 1.57
N LEU A 70 -0.21 3.45 0.38
CA LEU A 70 -1.23 4.34 -0.16
C LEU A 70 -2.59 3.75 0.22
N GLU A 71 -3.40 4.49 0.97
CA GLU A 71 -4.74 4.03 1.36
C GLU A 71 -5.64 3.81 0.13
N GLY A 72 -6.48 2.78 0.19
CA GLY A 72 -7.56 2.52 -0.75
C GLY A 72 -8.90 3.02 -0.21
N ASN A 73 -10.00 2.60 -0.83
CA ASN A 73 -11.35 2.90 -0.35
C ASN A 73 -11.89 1.81 0.61
N HIS A 74 -11.28 0.61 0.63
CA HIS A 74 -11.57 -0.45 1.59
C HIS A 74 -10.66 -0.40 2.84
N ASP A 75 -9.48 0.21 2.72
CA ASP A 75 -8.47 0.30 3.78
C ASP A 75 -7.94 1.73 3.99
N PHE A 76 -8.60 2.50 4.85
CA PHE A 76 -8.33 3.94 5.04
C PHE A 76 -8.31 4.37 6.52
N ASN A 77 -7.80 5.59 6.74
CA ASN A 77 -7.50 6.15 8.06
C ASN A 77 -6.53 5.26 8.86
N LEU A 78 -5.57 4.65 8.16
CA LEU A 78 -4.66 3.65 8.70
C LEU A 78 -3.53 4.24 9.54
N SER A 79 -3.32 5.55 9.47
CA SER A 79 -2.27 6.26 10.22
C SER A 79 -2.27 5.98 11.72
N CYS A 80 -3.41 5.62 12.32
CA CYS A 80 -3.52 5.28 13.73
C CYS A 80 -2.81 3.96 14.11
N PHE A 81 -2.61 3.06 13.14
CA PHE A 81 -2.01 1.74 13.38
C PHE A 81 -0.49 1.73 13.28
N PHE A 82 0.07 2.66 12.51
CA PHE A 82 1.46 2.59 12.08
C PHE A 82 2.29 3.74 12.63
N LYS A 83 3.52 3.42 13.06
CA LYS A 83 4.53 4.37 13.52
C LYS A 83 5.70 4.47 12.55
N ARG A 84 6.02 3.39 11.85
CA ARG A 84 7.18 3.29 10.94
C ARG A 84 6.78 3.21 9.48
N VAL A 85 5.65 2.57 9.19
CA VAL A 85 5.10 2.53 7.82
C VAL A 85 4.66 3.94 7.41
N LYS A 86 5.07 4.38 6.22
CA LYS A 86 4.68 5.68 5.67
C LYS A 86 3.30 5.57 5.03
N ILE A 87 2.29 6.11 5.70
CA ILE A 87 0.92 6.14 5.22
C ILE A 87 0.69 7.41 4.40
N PHE A 88 0.04 7.25 3.24
CA PHE A 88 -0.45 8.35 2.41
C PHE A 88 -1.94 8.16 2.21
N ASN A 89 -2.72 9.10 2.72
CA ASN A 89 -4.18 9.06 2.60
C ASN A 89 -4.63 9.35 1.15
N LEU A 90 -5.92 9.16 0.88
CA LEU A 90 -6.48 9.39 -0.45
C LEU A 90 -6.27 10.83 -0.97
N GLN A 91 -6.23 11.84 -0.09
CA GLN A 91 -6.07 13.25 -0.48
C GLN A 91 -4.62 13.62 -0.81
N GLU A 92 -3.65 12.90 -0.25
CA GLU A 92 -2.21 13.06 -0.51
C GLU A 92 -1.77 12.37 -1.82
N GLN A 93 -2.66 11.57 -2.41
CA GLN A 93 -2.42 10.86 -3.66
C GLN A 93 -2.81 11.71 -4.89
N PRO A 94 -2.07 11.62 -6.01
CA PRO A 94 -0.93 10.74 -6.24
C PRO A 94 0.37 11.24 -5.60
N ILE A 95 1.14 10.32 -5.03
CA ILE A 95 2.49 10.61 -4.53
C ILE A 95 3.50 10.58 -5.68
N LYS A 96 4.51 11.45 -5.63
CA LYS A 96 5.61 11.48 -6.60
C LYS A 96 6.81 10.73 -6.02
N LEU A 97 7.24 9.66 -6.70
CA LEU A 97 8.42 8.87 -6.34
C LEU A 97 9.50 8.98 -7.41
N ASN A 98 10.75 9.05 -6.99
CA ASN A 98 11.89 9.01 -7.90
C ASN A 98 12.25 7.55 -8.21
N LEU A 99 12.40 7.22 -9.49
CA LEU A 99 12.88 5.92 -9.91
C LEU A 99 14.39 5.90 -9.93
N HIS A 100 14.96 4.96 -9.20
CA HIS A 100 16.38 4.64 -9.28
C HIS A 100 16.51 3.33 -10.07
N THR A 101 16.89 3.41 -11.35
CA THR A 101 17.15 2.22 -12.16
C THR A 101 18.60 1.79 -12.00
N SER A 102 18.81 0.55 -11.55
CA SER A 102 20.14 -0.06 -11.59
C SER A 102 20.25 -0.94 -12.85
N LYS A 103 21.29 -0.74 -13.66
CA LYS A 103 21.61 -1.59 -14.81
C LYS A 103 23.03 -2.13 -14.63
N GLY A 104 23.15 -3.28 -13.95
CA GLY A 104 24.43 -3.83 -13.49
C GLY A 104 24.99 -3.10 -12.26
N ASN A 105 26.31 -3.19 -12.00
CA ASN A 105 26.98 -2.51 -10.88
C ASN A 105 27.01 -0.97 -10.99
N ASN A 106 26.43 -0.41 -12.06
CA ASN A 106 26.36 1.03 -12.28
C ASN A 106 24.92 1.51 -12.04
N LEU A 107 24.77 2.35 -11.01
CA LEU A 107 23.54 3.07 -10.75
C LEU A 107 23.38 4.13 -11.85
N VAL A 108 22.43 3.93 -12.77
CA VAL A 108 22.08 4.94 -13.77
C VAL A 108 21.00 5.80 -13.15
N LEU A 109 21.39 6.97 -12.64
CA LEU A 109 20.49 8.03 -12.23
C LEU A 109 19.85 8.67 -13.46
N ASN A 110 18.93 7.96 -14.11
CA ASN A 110 17.93 8.63 -14.93
C ASN A 110 16.93 9.26 -13.95
N SER A 111 16.80 10.59 -13.98
CA SER A 111 15.88 11.38 -13.14
C SER A 111 14.40 11.15 -13.53
N ALA A 112 14.00 9.90 -13.74
CA ALA A 112 12.63 9.52 -14.01
C ALA A 112 11.87 9.52 -12.68
N PHE A 113 10.67 10.10 -12.69
CA PHE A 113 9.76 10.01 -11.55
C PHE A 113 8.49 9.29 -12.00
N ILE A 114 7.87 8.58 -11.07
CA ILE A 114 6.54 8.00 -11.23
C ILE A 114 5.59 8.70 -10.27
N LYS A 115 4.32 8.77 -10.67
CA LYS A 115 3.24 9.18 -9.80
C LYS A 115 2.41 7.94 -9.49
N LEU A 116 2.19 7.66 -8.21
CA LEU A 116 1.40 6.51 -7.77
C LEU A 116 0.19 7.01 -6.97
N ALA A 117 -0.96 6.49 -7.33
CA ALA A 117 -2.21 6.56 -6.57
C ALA A 117 -2.83 5.16 -6.62
N HIS A 118 -3.69 4.84 -5.66
CA HIS A 118 -4.46 3.62 -5.67
C HIS A 118 -5.38 3.53 -6.91
N GLY A 119 -6.17 4.58 -7.18
CA GLY A 119 -6.92 4.69 -8.45
C GLY A 119 -8.34 5.21 -8.27
N ASP A 120 -8.98 4.86 -7.16
CA ASP A 120 -10.36 5.27 -6.82
C ASP A 120 -10.43 6.68 -6.22
N ILE A 121 -9.79 7.64 -6.90
CA ILE A 121 -9.95 9.06 -6.58
C ILE A 121 -11.34 9.46 -7.05
N PHE A 122 -12.20 9.89 -6.12
CA PHE A 122 -13.55 10.37 -6.38
C PHE A 122 -13.52 11.40 -7.52
N LEU A 123 -13.96 11.00 -8.70
CA LEU A 123 -14.00 11.86 -9.86
C LEU A 123 -14.89 13.07 -9.56
N PRO A 124 -14.54 14.28 -10.02
CA PRO A 124 -15.44 15.42 -9.93
C PRO A 124 -16.82 15.03 -10.48
N PRO A 125 -17.94 15.47 -9.87
CA PRO A 125 -19.28 14.99 -10.23
C PRO A 125 -19.59 15.09 -11.73
N LEU A 126 -19.09 16.15 -12.38
CA LEU A 126 -19.24 16.37 -13.82
C LEU A 126 -18.51 15.29 -14.65
N LEU A 127 -17.30 14.91 -14.24
CA LEU A 127 -16.53 13.87 -14.92
C LEU A 127 -17.17 12.50 -14.71
N GLN A 128 -17.69 12.23 -13.51
CA GLN A 128 -18.43 11.01 -13.21
C GLN A 128 -19.70 10.89 -14.07
N PHE A 129 -20.42 12.00 -14.30
CA PHE A 129 -21.58 12.04 -15.19
C PHE A 129 -21.20 11.73 -16.65
N THR A 130 -20.11 12.32 -17.16
CA THR A 130 -19.65 12.06 -18.54
C THR A 130 -19.16 10.64 -18.76
N LEU A 131 -18.56 10.00 -17.75
CA LEU A 131 -18.09 8.61 -17.86
C LEU A 131 -19.21 7.59 -17.69
N LYS A 132 -20.29 7.92 -16.97
CA LYS A 132 -21.50 7.10 -16.86
C LYS A 132 -22.39 7.11 -18.11
N THR A 133 -22.15 8.03 -19.03
CA THR A 133 -22.95 8.23 -20.25
C THR A 133 -22.29 7.65 -21.51
N LEU A 134 -21.13 7.01 -21.36
CA LEU A 134 -20.45 6.16 -22.35
C LEU A 134 -20.84 4.69 -22.12
#